data_AF-A0A8C9FBW0-F1
#
_entry.id   AF-A0A8C9FBW0-F1
#
_cell.length_a   1.000
_cell.length_b   1.000
_cell.length_c   1.000
_cell.angle_alpha   90.00
_cell.angle_beta   90.00
_cell.angle_gamma   90.00
#
_symmetry.space_group_name_H-M   'P 1'
#
loop_
_entity.id
_entity.type
_entity.pdbx_description
1 polymer ?
#
loop_
_entity_poly.entity_id
_entity_poly.type
_entity_poly.pdbx_seq_one_letter_code
_entity_poly.pdbx_strand_id
1 'polypeptide(L)'
;MRKFFQEIKADLKFRSAGPGQKLSEVPKEKPKAETAPKPRQGPTDEAQMAAAAALARMELKPKAKPPSSQGAIKNQGRRLLADAKYANNPHKKATHNNPMPNKEAASEPSVSGVYFICPLTSAVIRKDEKEKHIREAIQSYFSVDPVAASIMEIHTFNKDREKVRVGVETMAKYLDNIYLHPEEEKYRKIKLQNKVFQERINCLEGIHRFFQSVGFETKTLPVPGQDTTEEYYVLKEEMLTKLEDLKDYKEQLLSCEQLRLQLHRQLCVFKPSPEAARFELPNDFYNLTAEEIKREQRLRTEAVEKASMLRTRAMREKEEQREMRKYNYTLIRVRFPDGYLLQGTFYAREPVSVLYNFVREALRDNWLPFELLGPGGLKLTDENLAFNECGLVPSALLTLAWDAAVMSDIEASGQEQPASPLKPELLSHVQTLS
;
A
#
# COMPACT_ATOMS: atom_id res chain seq x y z
N MET A 1 10.15 -33.08 27.94
CA MET A 1 9.22 -32.55 28.96
C MET A 1 7.93 -31.92 28.43
N ARG A 2 7.84 -31.33 27.23
CA ARG A 2 6.59 -30.69 26.75
C ARG A 2 5.44 -31.65 26.40
N LYS A 3 5.72 -32.89 25.98
CA LYS A 3 4.69 -33.89 25.62
C LYS A 3 3.94 -34.44 26.85
N PHE A 4 4.64 -34.64 27.97
CA PHE A 4 4.06 -35.18 29.21
C PHE A 4 2.98 -34.27 29.82
N PHE A 5 3.21 -32.95 29.81
CA PHE A 5 2.21 -31.99 30.32
C PHE A 5 1.02 -31.78 29.36
N GLN A 6 1.15 -32.12 28.08
CA GLN A 6 0.04 -32.09 27.13
C GLN A 6 -0.90 -33.27 27.32
N GLU A 7 -0.37 -34.47 27.62
CA GLU A 7 -1.18 -35.66 27.92
C GLU A 7 -1.98 -35.48 29.22
N ILE A 8 -1.37 -34.95 30.28
CA ILE A 8 -2.07 -34.68 31.55
C ILE A 8 -3.20 -33.65 31.37
N LYS A 9 -2.98 -32.61 30.54
CA LYS A 9 -4.02 -31.61 30.24
C LYS A 9 -5.15 -32.16 29.39
N ALA A 10 -4.89 -33.13 28.51
CA ALA A 10 -5.92 -33.79 27.71
C ALA A 10 -6.77 -34.73 28.58
N ASP A 11 -6.13 -35.47 29.48
CA ASP A 11 -6.78 -36.44 30.36
C ASP A 11 -7.67 -35.75 31.43
N LEU A 12 -7.24 -34.59 31.93
CA LEU A 12 -8.04 -33.77 32.85
C LEU A 12 -9.31 -33.20 32.18
N LYS A 13 -9.24 -32.89 30.88
CA LYS A 13 -10.39 -32.40 30.09
C LYS A 13 -11.35 -33.53 29.72
N PHE A 14 -10.84 -34.74 29.50
CA PHE A 14 -11.67 -35.92 29.23
C PHE A 14 -12.39 -36.44 30.47
N ARG A 15 -11.80 -36.30 31.67
CA ARG A 15 -12.47 -36.69 32.93
C ARG A 15 -13.53 -35.68 33.40
N SER A 16 -13.45 -34.42 33.00
CA SER A 16 -14.48 -33.41 33.35
C SER A 16 -15.68 -33.40 32.41
N ALA A 17 -15.53 -33.95 31.20
CA ALA A 17 -16.63 -34.24 30.31
C ALA A 17 -17.15 -35.63 30.70
N GLY A 18 -18.34 -35.71 31.32
CA GLY A 18 -18.93 -36.97 31.78
C GLY A 18 -19.00 -38.07 30.72
N PRO A 19 -19.34 -39.33 31.10
CA PRO A 19 -19.22 -40.48 30.22
C PRO A 19 -19.98 -40.27 28.90
N GLY A 20 -19.26 -40.32 27.78
CA GLY A 20 -19.79 -40.06 26.44
C GLY A 20 -20.75 -41.17 26.00
N GLN A 21 -21.90 -40.76 25.46
CA GLN A 21 -22.94 -41.65 24.95
C GLN A 21 -22.81 -41.75 23.42
N LYS A 22 -22.69 -42.96 22.87
CA LYS A 22 -22.66 -43.18 21.41
C LYS A 22 -24.08 -43.23 20.85
N LEU A 23 -24.27 -42.65 19.66
CA LEU A 23 -25.55 -42.41 18.99
C LEU A 23 -26.26 -43.67 18.43
N SER A 24 -25.97 -44.87 18.95
CA SER A 24 -26.55 -46.13 18.47
C SER A 24 -27.11 -47.05 19.57
N GLU A 25 -27.26 -46.59 20.81
CA GLU A 25 -27.79 -47.43 21.90
C GLU A 25 -29.12 -46.90 22.45
N VAL A 26 -30.16 -47.74 22.36
CA VAL A 26 -31.51 -47.51 22.88
C VAL A 26 -31.53 -47.74 24.40
N PRO A 27 -32.27 -46.95 25.21
CA PRO A 27 -32.19 -47.05 26.67
C PRO A 27 -32.82 -48.34 27.19
N LYS A 28 -32.06 -49.14 27.96
CA LYS A 28 -32.60 -50.24 28.78
C LYS A 28 -32.71 -49.79 30.23
N GLU A 29 -33.94 -49.65 30.70
CA GLU A 29 -34.26 -49.61 32.14
C GLU A 29 -34.01 -50.96 32.81
N LYS A 30 -33.51 -50.93 34.07
CA LYS A 30 -33.78 -51.85 35.21
C LYS A 30 -32.74 -51.63 36.34
N PRO A 31 -32.99 -52.07 37.59
CA PRO A 31 -34.07 -51.68 38.49
C PRO A 31 -33.51 -51.15 39.84
N LYS A 32 -34.35 -50.42 40.58
CA LYS A 32 -34.05 -49.89 41.92
C LYS A 32 -34.01 -51.02 42.95
N ALA A 33 -32.91 -51.15 43.69
CA ALA A 33 -32.86 -51.88 44.95
C ALA A 33 -33.07 -50.91 46.13
N GLU A 34 -34.01 -51.25 47.00
CA GLU A 34 -34.38 -50.50 48.20
C GLU A 34 -33.29 -50.59 49.27
N THR A 35 -32.87 -49.44 49.79
CA THR A 35 -32.25 -49.31 51.12
C THR A 35 -32.84 -48.09 51.83
N ALA A 36 -33.18 -48.26 53.11
CA ALA A 36 -33.96 -47.35 53.94
C ALA A 36 -33.34 -45.94 54.11
N PRO A 37 -34.15 -44.89 54.33
CA PRO A 37 -33.66 -43.52 54.42
C PRO A 37 -32.97 -43.26 55.77
N LYS A 38 -31.69 -42.84 55.73
CA LYS A 38 -31.06 -42.18 56.88
C LYS A 38 -31.64 -40.77 57.04
N PRO A 39 -31.91 -40.30 58.28
CA PRO A 39 -32.48 -38.97 58.50
C PRO A 39 -31.50 -37.89 58.02
N ARG A 40 -32.02 -36.90 57.28
CA ARG A 40 -31.25 -35.73 56.83
C ARG A 40 -30.83 -34.93 58.06
N GLN A 41 -29.52 -34.74 58.25
CA GLN A 41 -29.01 -33.76 59.20
C GLN A 41 -29.45 -32.36 58.73
N GLY A 42 -30.00 -31.57 59.65
CA GLY A 42 -30.38 -30.18 59.39
C GLY A 42 -29.16 -29.33 59.03
N PRO A 43 -29.36 -28.18 58.37
CA PRO A 43 -28.26 -27.28 58.00
C PRO A 43 -27.48 -26.87 59.24
N THR A 44 -26.15 -26.92 59.15
CA THR A 44 -25.22 -26.52 60.20
C THR A 44 -25.41 -25.05 60.60
N ASP A 45 -25.06 -24.68 61.84
CA ASP A 45 -25.27 -23.33 62.37
C ASP A 45 -24.65 -22.23 61.49
N GLU A 46 -23.52 -22.51 60.84
CA GLU A 46 -22.90 -21.59 59.88
C GLU A 46 -23.75 -21.40 58.62
N ALA A 47 -24.40 -22.44 58.12
CA ALA A 47 -25.28 -22.35 56.97
C ALA A 47 -26.57 -21.58 57.30
N GLN A 48 -27.08 -21.73 58.54
CA GLN A 48 -28.24 -20.96 59.01
C GLN A 48 -27.88 -19.49 59.26
N MET A 49 -26.71 -19.21 59.83
CA MET A 49 -26.21 -17.85 60.05
C MET A 49 -25.93 -17.13 58.72
N ALA A 50 -25.38 -17.84 57.73
CA ALA A 50 -25.20 -17.30 56.38
C ALA A 50 -26.53 -17.04 55.66
N ALA A 51 -27.52 -17.91 55.84
CA ALA A 51 -28.86 -17.72 55.29
C ALA A 51 -29.57 -16.51 55.95
N ALA A 52 -29.47 -16.36 57.28
CA ALA A 52 -30.01 -15.21 58.00
C ALA A 52 -29.32 -13.89 57.60
N ALA A 53 -28.00 -13.91 57.40
CA ALA A 53 -27.25 -12.75 56.92
C ALA A 53 -27.61 -12.38 55.46
N ALA A 54 -27.94 -13.36 54.62
CA ALA A 54 -28.41 -13.12 53.25
C ALA A 54 -29.82 -12.51 53.23
N LEU A 55 -30.74 -13.01 54.07
CA LEU A 55 -32.09 -12.46 54.21
C LEU A 55 -32.08 -11.05 54.79
N ALA A 56 -31.23 -10.76 55.78
CA ALA A 56 -31.04 -9.41 56.31
C ALA A 56 -30.52 -8.40 55.27
N ARG A 57 -29.79 -8.86 54.24
CA ARG A 57 -29.37 -8.03 53.10
C ARG A 57 -30.48 -7.80 52.08
N MET A 58 -31.46 -8.69 51.98
CA MET A 58 -32.59 -8.57 51.07
C MET A 58 -33.74 -7.74 51.66
N GLU A 59 -33.93 -7.76 52.99
CA GLU A 59 -35.00 -7.01 53.67
C GLU A 59 -34.68 -5.51 53.87
N LEU A 60 -33.42 -5.10 53.68
CA LEU A 60 -33.05 -3.68 53.62
C LEU A 60 -33.51 -3.07 52.30
N LYS A 61 -34.70 -2.46 52.31
CA LYS A 61 -35.22 -1.55 51.26
C LYS A 61 -34.11 -0.59 50.77
N PRO A 62 -34.04 -0.28 49.47
CA PRO A 62 -32.89 0.41 48.89
C PRO A 62 -32.83 1.85 49.39
N LYS A 63 -31.79 2.19 50.16
CA LYS A 63 -31.34 3.58 50.28
C LYS A 63 -30.74 4.00 48.94
N ALA A 64 -31.12 5.18 48.46
CA ALA A 64 -30.70 5.75 47.19
C ALA A 64 -29.18 5.64 46.97
N LYS A 65 -28.77 5.04 45.86
CA LYS A 65 -27.37 5.02 45.42
C LYS A 65 -26.94 6.45 45.03
N PRO A 66 -25.72 6.90 45.38
CA PRO A 66 -25.15 8.11 44.78
C PRO A 66 -25.01 7.92 43.26
N PRO A 67 -25.10 9.01 42.47
CA PRO A 67 -25.18 8.90 41.01
C PRO A 67 -23.94 8.20 40.44
N SER A 68 -24.19 7.14 39.66
CA SER A 68 -23.18 6.37 38.95
C SER A 68 -22.32 7.29 38.08
N SER A 69 -21.00 7.25 38.34
CA SER A 69 -19.95 7.98 37.63
C SER A 69 -19.93 7.74 36.12
N GLN A 70 -20.60 6.69 35.62
CA GLN A 70 -20.68 6.44 34.17
C GLN A 70 -21.50 7.48 33.41
N GLY A 71 -22.56 8.04 34.03
CA GLY A 71 -23.38 9.09 33.40
C GLY A 71 -22.67 10.44 33.36
N ALA A 72 -21.92 10.77 34.41
CA ALA A 72 -21.13 12.01 34.49
C ALA A 72 -19.97 12.00 33.49
N ILE A 73 -19.26 10.87 33.36
CA ILE A 73 -18.14 10.71 32.40
C ILE A 73 -18.66 10.80 30.95
N LYS A 74 -19.80 10.17 30.65
CA LYS A 74 -20.40 10.22 29.30
C LYS A 74 -20.90 11.62 28.94
N ASN A 75 -21.49 12.35 29.91
CA ASN A 75 -21.96 13.72 29.69
C ASN A 75 -20.80 14.73 29.61
N GLN A 76 -19.71 14.52 30.36
CA GLN A 76 -18.51 15.36 30.28
C GLN A 76 -17.78 15.16 28.95
N GLY A 77 -17.66 13.91 28.46
CA GLY A 77 -17.14 13.64 27.13
C GLY A 77 -17.96 14.28 26.01
N ARG A 78 -19.30 14.28 26.14
CA ARG A 78 -20.19 14.91 25.15
C ARG A 78 -20.11 16.44 25.17
N ARG A 79 -19.87 17.06 26.34
CA ARG A 79 -19.63 18.51 26.46
C ARG A 79 -18.30 18.92 25.83
N LEU A 80 -17.21 18.21 26.11
CA LEU A 80 -15.90 18.50 25.52
C LEU A 80 -15.90 18.33 23.98
N LEU A 81 -16.64 17.35 23.46
CA LEU A 81 -16.84 17.18 22.01
C LEU A 81 -17.71 18.29 21.38
N ALA A 82 -18.61 18.90 22.15
CA ALA A 82 -19.39 20.05 21.69
C ALA A 82 -18.53 21.33 21.71
N ASP A 83 -17.76 21.56 22.78
CA ASP A 83 -16.88 22.72 22.91
C ASP A 83 -15.75 22.70 21.87
N ALA A 84 -15.21 21.52 21.53
CA ALA A 84 -14.23 21.34 20.45
C ALA A 84 -14.82 21.60 19.05
N LYS A 85 -16.13 21.43 18.87
CA LYS A 85 -16.81 21.77 17.60
C LYS A 85 -17.13 23.26 17.48
N TYR A 86 -17.36 23.94 18.61
CA TYR A 86 -17.60 25.39 18.63
C TYR A 86 -16.30 26.22 18.53
N ALA A 87 -15.15 25.67 18.91
CA ALA A 87 -13.85 26.35 18.79
C ALA A 87 -13.28 26.38 17.35
N ASN A 88 -13.93 25.72 16.39
CA ASN A 88 -13.41 25.54 15.02
C ASN A 88 -14.35 26.16 13.97
N ASN A 89 -14.56 27.48 14.04
CA ASN A 89 -15.09 28.24 12.91
C ASN A 89 -14.28 29.56 12.75
N PRO A 90 -13.69 29.85 11.57
CA PRO A 90 -12.71 30.92 11.43
C PRO A 90 -13.37 32.22 10.96
N HIS A 91 -13.24 33.30 11.72
CA HIS A 91 -13.20 34.67 11.20
C HIS A 91 -12.84 35.69 12.29
N LYS A 92 -11.62 36.26 12.22
CA LYS A 92 -11.38 37.71 12.03
C LYS A 92 -9.88 38.02 12.13
N LYS A 93 -9.42 38.82 11.16
CA LYS A 93 -8.08 39.41 11.05
C LYS A 93 -7.81 40.36 12.21
N ALA A 94 -6.60 40.31 12.77
CA ALA A 94 -5.98 41.44 13.45
C ALA A 94 -4.48 41.42 13.15
N THR A 95 -4.05 42.45 12.44
CA THR A 95 -2.67 42.86 12.19
C THR A 95 -1.97 43.24 13.48
N HIS A 96 -0.82 42.61 13.75
CA HIS A 96 0.19 43.21 14.60
C HIS A 96 1.57 42.99 13.98
N ASN A 97 2.18 44.09 13.55
CA ASN A 97 3.58 44.17 13.13
C ASN A 97 4.47 43.97 14.36
N ASN A 98 5.40 43.03 14.28
CA ASN A 98 6.69 43.10 14.95
C ASN A 98 7.76 42.41 14.09
N PRO A 99 9.01 42.89 14.08
CA PRO A 99 10.02 42.50 13.09
C PRO A 99 10.60 41.11 13.41
N MET A 100 10.81 40.32 12.36
CA MET A 100 11.44 39.00 12.38
C MET A 100 12.85 39.04 12.99
N PRO A 101 13.20 38.12 13.91
CA PRO A 101 14.54 37.57 13.93
C PRO A 101 14.68 36.52 12.82
N ASN A 102 15.86 36.51 12.19
CA ASN A 102 16.28 35.73 11.03
C ASN A 102 15.55 34.39 10.83
N LYS A 103 15.12 34.16 9.58
CA LYS A 103 14.87 32.81 9.05
C LYS A 103 16.16 32.01 9.12
N GLU A 104 16.35 31.28 10.21
CA GLU A 104 17.24 30.14 10.24
C GLU A 104 16.74 29.11 9.20
N ALA A 105 17.70 28.58 8.46
CA ALA A 105 17.51 27.73 7.30
C ALA A 105 16.53 26.59 7.60
N ALA A 106 15.34 26.63 6.98
CA ALA A 106 14.53 25.43 6.83
C ALA A 106 15.38 24.44 6.01
N SER A 107 15.75 23.33 6.64
CA SER A 107 16.53 22.26 6.02
C SER A 107 15.92 21.91 4.67
N GLU A 108 16.68 22.06 3.58
CA GLU A 108 16.21 21.71 2.25
C GLU A 108 15.78 20.23 2.23
N PRO A 109 14.68 19.89 1.55
CA PRO A 109 14.22 18.51 1.50
C PRO A 109 15.29 17.63 0.87
N SER A 110 15.56 16.46 1.48
CA SER A 110 16.58 15.50 0.99
C SER A 110 16.40 15.05 -0.46
N VAL A 111 15.20 15.26 -1.03
CA VAL A 111 14.92 15.12 -2.45
C VAL A 111 13.96 16.23 -2.90
N SER A 112 14.21 16.78 -4.09
CA SER A 112 13.37 17.82 -4.72
C SER A 112 11.97 17.31 -5.15
N GLY A 113 11.80 15.99 -5.31
CA GLY A 113 10.55 15.37 -5.71
C GLY A 113 10.72 13.91 -6.13
N VAL A 114 9.64 13.30 -6.61
CA VAL A 114 9.65 11.95 -7.20
C VAL A 114 9.59 12.06 -8.71
N TYR A 115 10.48 11.36 -9.39
CA TYR A 115 10.66 11.45 -10.84
C TYR A 115 10.44 10.08 -11.50
N PHE A 116 10.07 10.10 -12.78
CA PHE A 116 9.76 8.92 -13.58
C PHE A 116 10.43 9.00 -14.95
N ILE A 117 10.72 7.85 -15.54
CA ILE A 117 11.24 7.74 -16.91
C ILE A 117 10.11 7.24 -17.81
N CYS A 118 9.90 7.93 -18.93
CA CYS A 118 8.98 7.48 -19.97
C CYS A 118 9.65 6.49 -20.92
N PRO A 119 9.13 5.26 -21.12
CA PRO A 119 9.72 4.31 -22.05
C PRO A 119 9.73 4.77 -23.51
N LEU A 120 8.79 5.63 -23.92
CA LEU A 120 8.70 6.11 -25.31
C LEU A 120 9.68 7.24 -25.64
N THR A 121 9.91 8.14 -24.68
CA THR A 121 10.67 9.37 -24.90
C THR A 121 12.01 9.38 -24.16
N SER A 122 12.22 8.41 -23.26
CA SER A 122 13.33 8.35 -22.29
C SER A 122 13.49 9.60 -21.42
N ALA A 123 12.50 10.51 -21.42
CA ALA A 123 12.52 11.74 -20.65
C ALA A 123 12.25 11.49 -19.17
N VAL A 124 12.93 12.25 -18.31
CA VAL A 124 12.73 12.26 -16.86
C VAL A 124 11.67 13.29 -16.50
N ILE A 125 10.60 12.86 -15.85
CA ILE A 125 9.37 13.62 -15.64
C ILE A 125 9.03 13.64 -14.16
N ARG A 126 8.59 14.79 -13.64
CA ARG A 126 8.13 14.89 -12.25
C ARG A 126 6.76 14.23 -12.09
N LYS A 127 6.48 13.68 -10.91
CA LYS A 127 5.21 13.01 -10.61
C LYS A 127 3.95 13.81 -11.01
N ASP A 128 3.95 15.12 -10.82
CA ASP A 128 2.79 15.98 -11.06
C ASP A 128 2.49 16.15 -12.56
N GLU A 129 3.50 16.01 -13.41
CA GLU A 129 3.42 16.22 -14.86
C GLU A 129 3.22 14.91 -15.63
N LYS A 130 3.18 13.78 -14.90
CA LYS A 130 3.09 12.42 -15.44
C LYS A 130 1.97 12.24 -16.47
N GLU A 131 0.74 12.60 -16.12
CA GLU A 131 -0.41 12.39 -17.02
C GLU A 131 -0.33 13.26 -18.28
N LYS A 132 0.12 14.51 -18.13
CA LYS A 132 0.31 15.44 -19.25
C LYS A 132 1.37 14.93 -20.22
N HIS A 133 2.53 14.53 -19.71
CA HIS A 133 3.62 14.02 -20.54
C HIS A 133 3.24 12.72 -21.27
N ILE A 134 2.53 11.80 -20.61
CA ILE A 134 2.06 10.57 -21.26
C ILE A 134 1.15 10.91 -22.45
N ARG A 135 0.24 11.89 -22.29
CA ARG A 135 -0.67 12.32 -23.36
C ARG A 135 0.10 12.93 -24.53
N GLU A 136 1.05 13.80 -24.25
CA GLU A 136 1.91 14.43 -25.27
C GLU A 136 2.79 13.39 -25.98
N ALA A 137 3.36 12.44 -25.25
CA ALA A 137 4.17 11.36 -25.81
C ALA A 137 3.36 10.46 -26.75
N ILE A 138 2.15 10.05 -26.35
CA ILE A 138 1.26 9.24 -27.20
C ILE A 138 0.82 10.06 -28.43
N GLN A 139 0.49 11.34 -28.26
CA GLN A 139 0.11 12.21 -29.35
C GLN A 139 1.25 12.42 -30.36
N SER A 140 2.49 12.52 -29.89
CA SER A 140 3.67 12.58 -30.77
C SER A 140 3.92 11.24 -31.47
N TYR A 141 3.71 10.13 -30.78
CA TYR A 141 3.88 8.78 -31.35
C TYR A 141 2.80 8.45 -32.38
N PHE A 142 1.63 9.09 -32.31
CA PHE A 142 0.54 8.95 -33.27
C PHE A 142 0.96 9.27 -34.72
N SER A 143 1.94 10.16 -34.92
CA SER A 143 2.49 10.44 -36.25
C SER A 143 3.35 9.31 -36.82
N VAL A 144 3.85 8.40 -35.97
CA VAL A 144 4.67 7.24 -36.36
C VAL A 144 3.76 6.04 -36.63
N ASP A 145 2.92 5.69 -35.65
CA ASP A 145 1.96 4.61 -35.74
C ASP A 145 0.62 5.02 -35.09
N PRO A 146 -0.36 5.45 -35.92
CA PRO A 146 -1.68 5.87 -35.44
C PRO A 146 -2.45 4.78 -34.69
N VAL A 147 -2.31 3.52 -35.09
CA VAL A 147 -3.07 2.40 -34.52
C VAL A 147 -2.49 2.04 -33.16
N ALA A 148 -1.17 1.85 -33.08
CA ALA A 148 -0.48 1.59 -31.82
C ALA A 148 -0.71 2.69 -30.79
N ALA A 149 -0.59 3.96 -31.20
CA ALA A 149 -0.82 5.10 -30.32
C ALA A 149 -2.25 5.12 -29.75
N SER A 150 -3.25 4.82 -30.58
CA SER A 150 -4.65 4.77 -30.14
C SER A 150 -4.91 3.59 -29.18
N ILE A 151 -4.32 2.42 -29.44
CA ILE A 151 -4.40 1.27 -28.54
C ILE A 151 -3.76 1.62 -27.18
N MET A 152 -2.59 2.26 -27.20
CA MET A 152 -1.92 2.71 -25.98
C MET A 152 -2.74 3.74 -25.21
N GLU A 153 -3.43 4.66 -25.90
CA GLU A 153 -4.34 5.62 -25.30
C GLU A 153 -5.47 4.92 -24.53
N ILE A 154 -6.11 3.93 -25.16
CA ILE A 154 -7.20 3.13 -24.56
C ILE A 154 -6.72 2.40 -23.31
N HIS A 155 -5.57 1.72 -23.36
CA HIS A 155 -5.06 0.98 -22.20
C HIS A 155 -4.51 1.87 -21.09
N THR A 156 -4.10 3.11 -21.40
CA THR A 156 -3.38 3.97 -20.44
C THR A 156 -4.27 4.94 -19.68
N PHE A 157 -5.24 5.58 -20.33
CA PHE A 157 -6.06 6.63 -19.69
C PHE A 157 -7.32 6.10 -18.99
N ASN A 158 -7.77 4.90 -19.34
CA ASN A 158 -8.96 4.31 -18.75
C ASN A 158 -8.64 3.61 -17.40
N LYS A 159 -9.20 4.13 -16.31
CA LYS A 159 -8.93 3.65 -14.93
C LYS A 159 -9.57 2.28 -14.64
N ASP A 160 -10.72 2.01 -15.25
CA ASP A 160 -11.49 0.78 -15.02
C ASP A 160 -11.00 -0.33 -15.96
N ARG A 161 -10.14 -1.19 -15.43
CA ARG A 161 -9.49 -2.27 -16.20
C ARG A 161 -10.48 -3.29 -16.74
N GLU A 162 -11.58 -3.52 -16.03
CA GLU A 162 -12.56 -4.52 -16.45
C GLU A 162 -13.36 -3.99 -17.65
N LYS A 163 -13.71 -2.71 -17.64
CA LYS A 163 -14.32 -2.05 -18.81
C LYS A 163 -13.39 -2.03 -20.02
N VAL A 164 -12.10 -1.71 -19.81
CA VAL A 164 -11.11 -1.76 -20.90
C VAL A 164 -11.05 -3.16 -21.50
N ARG A 165 -10.94 -4.20 -20.67
CA ARG A 165 -10.90 -5.60 -21.11
C ARG A 165 -12.14 -5.98 -21.93
N VAL A 166 -13.34 -5.69 -21.42
CA VAL A 166 -14.60 -5.99 -22.10
C VAL A 166 -14.77 -5.20 -23.40
N GLY A 167 -14.36 -3.93 -23.41
CA GLY A 167 -14.36 -3.09 -24.60
C GLY A 167 -13.40 -3.60 -25.67
N VAL A 168 -12.16 -3.90 -25.30
CA VAL A 168 -11.14 -4.50 -26.16
C VAL A 168 -11.60 -5.82 -26.76
N GLU A 169 -12.20 -6.71 -25.96
CA GLU A 169 -12.75 -7.98 -26.48
C GLU A 169 -13.90 -7.75 -27.47
N THR A 170 -14.74 -6.74 -27.23
CA THR A 170 -15.85 -6.40 -28.13
C THR A 170 -15.34 -5.80 -29.45
N MET A 171 -14.33 -4.92 -29.40
CA MET A 171 -13.67 -4.37 -30.58
C MET A 171 -12.95 -5.45 -31.38
N ALA A 172 -12.23 -6.37 -30.71
CA ALA A 172 -11.60 -7.52 -31.36
C ALA A 172 -12.62 -8.38 -32.12
N LYS A 173 -13.82 -8.62 -31.55
CA LYS A 173 -14.91 -9.34 -32.23
C LYS A 173 -15.43 -8.59 -33.46
N TYR A 174 -15.50 -7.26 -33.44
CA TYR A 174 -15.88 -6.49 -34.62
C TYR A 174 -14.86 -6.65 -35.75
N LEU A 175 -13.56 -6.56 -35.44
CA LEU A 175 -12.51 -6.79 -36.44
C LEU A 175 -12.54 -8.24 -36.96
N ASP A 176 -12.76 -9.22 -36.08
CA ASP A 176 -12.85 -10.64 -36.44
C ASP A 176 -14.03 -10.94 -37.38
N ASN A 177 -15.20 -10.35 -37.12
CA ASN A 177 -16.37 -10.52 -37.98
C ASN A 177 -16.14 -9.95 -39.39
N ILE A 178 -15.43 -8.83 -39.49
CA ILE A 178 -15.07 -8.22 -40.77
C ILE A 178 -14.05 -9.08 -41.52
N TYR A 179 -13.05 -9.62 -40.80
CA TYR A 179 -12.03 -10.48 -41.37
C TYR A 179 -12.60 -11.82 -41.86
N LEU A 180 -13.48 -12.45 -41.09
CA LEU A 180 -14.10 -13.74 -41.43
C LEU A 180 -15.17 -13.62 -42.53
N HIS A 181 -15.87 -12.49 -42.60
CA HIS A 181 -16.96 -12.26 -43.55
C HIS A 181 -16.78 -10.93 -44.29
N PRO A 182 -15.75 -10.80 -45.14
CA PRO A 182 -15.41 -9.54 -45.77
C PRO A 182 -16.51 -9.04 -46.70
N GLU A 183 -17.24 -9.91 -47.41
CA GLU A 183 -18.31 -9.54 -48.36
C GLU A 183 -19.59 -9.00 -47.70
N GLU A 184 -19.80 -9.25 -46.42
CA GLU A 184 -21.02 -8.86 -45.72
C GLU A 184 -20.98 -7.40 -45.26
N GLU A 185 -21.70 -6.51 -45.97
CA GLU A 185 -21.77 -5.09 -45.64
C GLU A 185 -22.27 -4.77 -44.22
N LYS A 186 -23.06 -5.68 -43.60
CA LYS A 186 -23.60 -5.47 -42.25
C LYS A 186 -22.50 -5.40 -41.20
N TYR A 187 -21.37 -6.09 -41.39
CA TYR A 187 -20.25 -6.08 -40.45
C TYR A 187 -19.30 -4.89 -40.69
N ARG A 188 -19.38 -4.28 -41.88
CA ARG A 188 -18.60 -3.09 -42.24
C ARG A 188 -19.19 -1.79 -41.66
N LYS A 189 -20.36 -1.86 -41.00
CA LYS A 189 -21.09 -0.72 -40.44
C LYS A 189 -21.39 -0.97 -38.96
N ILE A 190 -20.94 -0.07 -38.08
CA ILE A 190 -21.20 -0.14 -36.64
C ILE A 190 -22.05 1.05 -36.24
N LYS A 191 -23.25 0.79 -35.70
CA LYS A 191 -24.18 1.83 -35.22
C LYS A 191 -23.73 2.38 -33.86
N LEU A 192 -23.46 3.68 -33.77
CA LEU A 192 -22.98 4.32 -32.53
C LEU A 192 -24.05 4.31 -31.42
N GLN A 193 -25.33 4.34 -31.78
CA GLN A 193 -26.46 4.28 -30.84
C GLN A 193 -26.78 2.86 -30.35
N ASN A 194 -26.04 1.84 -30.78
CA ASN A 194 -26.25 0.47 -30.29
C ASN A 194 -25.91 0.39 -28.80
N LYS A 195 -26.81 -0.19 -27.98
CA LYS A 195 -26.60 -0.36 -26.53
C LYS A 195 -25.27 -1.03 -26.19
N VAL A 196 -24.88 -2.07 -26.94
CA VAL A 196 -23.62 -2.79 -26.71
C VAL A 196 -22.42 -1.88 -26.96
N PHE A 197 -22.47 -1.08 -28.03
CA PHE A 197 -21.42 -0.12 -28.35
C PHE A 197 -21.35 0.99 -27.29
N GLN A 198 -22.48 1.57 -26.91
CA GLN A 198 -22.55 2.66 -25.94
C GLN A 198 -22.04 2.24 -24.56
N GLU A 199 -22.47 1.08 -24.07
CA GLU A 199 -22.12 0.61 -22.72
C GLU A 199 -20.67 0.13 -22.63
N ARG A 200 -20.16 -0.56 -23.66
CA ARG A 200 -18.86 -1.25 -23.61
C ARG A 200 -17.71 -0.50 -24.25
N ILE A 201 -17.98 0.30 -25.28
CA ILE A 201 -16.94 0.92 -26.12
C ILE A 201 -16.97 2.44 -25.95
N ASN A 202 -18.14 3.08 -26.09
CA ASN A 202 -18.27 4.55 -26.05
C ASN A 202 -17.84 5.20 -24.73
N CYS A 203 -17.77 4.43 -23.65
CA CYS A 203 -17.31 4.90 -22.35
C CYS A 203 -15.78 4.98 -22.21
N LEU A 204 -15.01 4.48 -23.20
CA LEU A 204 -13.55 4.44 -23.16
C LEU A 204 -12.93 5.65 -23.90
N GLU A 205 -11.90 6.26 -23.32
CA GLU A 205 -11.10 7.30 -23.99
C GLU A 205 -10.23 6.68 -25.09
N GLY A 206 -10.08 7.36 -26.24
CA GLY A 206 -9.24 6.92 -27.37
C GLY A 206 -9.93 6.09 -28.45
N ILE A 207 -11.19 5.66 -28.26
CA ILE A 207 -11.88 4.76 -29.21
C ILE A 207 -12.08 5.35 -30.60
N HIS A 208 -12.40 6.64 -30.69
CA HIS A 208 -12.71 7.29 -31.96
C HIS A 208 -11.46 7.38 -32.83
N ARG A 209 -10.31 7.67 -32.19
CA ARG A 209 -8.99 7.68 -32.83
C ARG A 209 -8.59 6.28 -33.29
N PHE A 210 -8.86 5.26 -32.47
CA PHE A 210 -8.63 3.86 -32.85
C PHE A 210 -9.42 3.47 -34.10
N PHE A 211 -10.75 3.61 -34.09
CA PHE A 211 -11.57 3.26 -35.26
C PHE A 211 -11.16 4.06 -36.51
N GLN A 212 -10.84 5.34 -36.35
CA GLN A 212 -10.35 6.16 -37.47
C GLN A 212 -8.99 5.68 -38.00
N SER A 213 -8.06 5.30 -37.11
CA SER A 213 -6.74 4.76 -37.49
C SER A 213 -6.81 3.40 -38.19
N VAL A 214 -7.78 2.56 -37.80
CA VAL A 214 -8.06 1.27 -38.47
C VAL A 214 -8.75 1.47 -39.83
N GLY A 215 -9.27 2.67 -40.12
CA GLY A 215 -9.86 3.01 -41.42
C GLY A 215 -11.40 3.06 -41.42
N PHE A 216 -12.03 3.23 -40.26
CA PHE A 216 -13.45 3.58 -40.19
C PHE A 216 -13.66 5.09 -40.32
N GLU A 217 -14.72 5.49 -41.01
CA GLU A 217 -15.20 6.88 -41.08
C GLU A 217 -16.53 7.01 -40.35
N THR A 218 -16.73 8.16 -39.70
CA THR A 218 -18.04 8.50 -39.12
C THR A 218 -18.93 9.07 -40.23
N LYS A 219 -20.07 8.41 -40.49
CA LYS A 219 -21.06 8.85 -41.48
C LYS A 219 -22.45 8.89 -40.84
N THR A 220 -23.20 9.96 -41.10
CA THR A 220 -24.62 10.05 -40.75
C THR A 220 -25.44 9.44 -41.87
N LEU A 221 -26.17 8.37 -41.58
CA LEU A 221 -27.03 7.67 -42.54
C LEU A 221 -28.50 7.85 -42.15
N PRO A 222 -29.41 8.06 -43.11
CA PRO A 222 -30.84 8.09 -42.84
C PRO A 222 -31.33 6.67 -42.51
N VAL A 223 -32.16 6.54 -41.48
CA VAL A 223 -32.74 5.24 -41.10
C VAL A 223 -33.89 4.92 -42.05
N PRO A 224 -33.92 3.73 -42.69
CA PRO A 224 -35.02 3.34 -43.55
C PRO A 224 -36.35 3.37 -42.77
N GLY A 225 -37.25 4.29 -43.14
CA GLY A 225 -38.60 4.40 -42.55
C GLY A 225 -38.76 5.38 -41.37
N GLN A 226 -37.75 6.19 -41.04
CA GLN A 226 -37.84 7.27 -40.05
C GLN A 226 -37.14 8.54 -40.57
N ASP A 227 -37.66 9.73 -40.23
CA ASP A 227 -37.06 11.04 -40.57
C ASP A 227 -35.82 11.39 -39.72
N THR A 228 -35.24 10.39 -39.06
CA THR A 228 -34.10 10.55 -38.16
C THR A 228 -32.82 10.05 -38.82
N THR A 229 -31.75 10.83 -38.68
CA THR A 229 -30.39 10.46 -39.09
C THR A 229 -29.65 9.80 -37.92
N GLU A 230 -28.95 8.70 -38.18
CA GLU A 230 -28.13 7.99 -37.19
C GLU A 230 -26.66 7.96 -37.60
N GLU A 231 -25.77 7.92 -36.61
CA GLU A 231 -24.33 7.92 -36.82
C GLU A 231 -23.78 6.49 -36.86
N TYR A 232 -22.99 6.21 -37.89
CA TYR A 232 -22.35 4.93 -38.12
C TYR A 232 -20.85 5.09 -38.32
N TYR A 233 -20.09 4.15 -37.77
CA TYR A 233 -18.74 3.87 -38.23
C TYR A 233 -18.82 2.96 -39.45
N VAL A 234 -18.34 3.44 -40.59
CA VAL A 234 -18.31 2.70 -41.86
C VAL A 234 -16.87 2.46 -42.25
N LEU A 235 -16.50 1.20 -42.46
CA LEU A 235 -15.16 0.83 -42.92
C LEU A 235 -14.93 1.29 -44.36
N LYS A 236 -13.78 1.91 -44.64
CA LYS A 236 -13.37 2.27 -46.00
C LYS A 236 -13.16 1.04 -46.86
N GLU A 237 -13.53 1.14 -48.14
CA GLU A 237 -13.28 0.09 -49.13
C GLU A 237 -11.77 -0.17 -49.34
N GLU A 238 -10.93 0.84 -49.15
CA GLU A 238 -9.47 0.72 -49.20
C GLU A 238 -8.94 -0.33 -48.22
N MET A 239 -9.55 -0.47 -47.04
CA MET A 239 -9.15 -1.45 -46.03
C MET A 239 -9.56 -2.88 -46.38
N LEU A 240 -10.51 -3.07 -47.30
CA LEU A 240 -10.88 -4.41 -47.79
C LEU A 240 -9.74 -5.05 -48.60
N THR A 241 -8.81 -4.25 -49.12
CA THR A 241 -7.61 -4.76 -49.80
C THR A 241 -6.49 -5.16 -48.84
N LYS A 242 -6.60 -4.76 -47.56
CA LYS A 242 -5.60 -4.97 -46.49
C LYS A 242 -6.20 -5.69 -45.29
N LEU A 243 -6.87 -6.82 -45.54
CA LEU A 243 -7.55 -7.59 -44.49
C LEU A 243 -6.59 -8.20 -43.46
N GLU A 244 -5.35 -8.54 -43.85
CA GLU A 244 -4.35 -9.09 -42.91
C GLU A 244 -3.97 -8.05 -41.83
N ASP A 245 -3.91 -6.76 -42.18
CA ASP A 245 -3.62 -5.69 -41.22
C ASP A 245 -4.66 -5.63 -40.09
N LEU A 246 -5.94 -5.97 -40.37
CA LEU A 246 -6.99 -6.02 -39.34
C LEU A 246 -6.74 -7.12 -38.29
N LYS A 247 -6.10 -8.22 -38.71
CA LYS A 247 -5.72 -9.31 -37.82
C LYS A 247 -4.54 -8.90 -36.95
N ASP A 248 -3.56 -8.21 -37.52
CA ASP A 248 -2.44 -7.63 -36.77
C ASP A 248 -2.94 -6.59 -35.74
N TYR A 249 -3.86 -5.71 -36.13
CA TYR A 249 -4.46 -4.73 -35.22
C TYR A 249 -5.25 -5.39 -34.09
N LYS A 250 -5.95 -6.50 -34.36
CA LYS A 250 -6.63 -7.31 -33.34
C LYS A 250 -5.62 -7.90 -32.35
N GLU A 251 -4.54 -8.50 -32.85
CA GLU A 251 -3.49 -9.08 -32.00
C GLU A 251 -2.81 -8.01 -31.16
N GLN A 252 -2.51 -6.85 -31.73
CA GLN A 252 -1.92 -5.71 -31.03
C GLN A 252 -2.86 -5.15 -29.96
N LEU A 253 -4.17 -5.05 -30.24
CA LEU A 253 -5.18 -4.58 -29.28
C LEU A 253 -5.27 -5.49 -28.04
N LEU A 254 -5.16 -6.81 -28.25
CA LEU A 254 -5.23 -7.83 -27.21
C LEU A 254 -3.92 -7.99 -26.41
N SER A 255 -2.78 -7.85 -27.07
CA SER A 255 -1.45 -8.04 -26.47
C SER A 255 -0.87 -6.78 -25.83
N CYS A 256 -1.39 -5.59 -26.18
CA CYS A 256 -0.85 -4.33 -25.68
C CYS A 256 -0.98 -4.20 -24.15
N GLU A 257 0.12 -3.84 -23.49
CA GLU A 257 0.12 -3.46 -22.08
C GLU A 257 0.03 -1.94 -21.91
N GLN A 258 -0.57 -1.51 -20.80
CA GLN A 258 -0.60 -0.11 -20.39
C GLN A 258 0.81 0.50 -20.34
N LEU A 259 0.95 1.72 -20.87
CA LEU A 259 2.18 2.48 -20.72
C LEU A 259 2.37 2.87 -19.24
N ARG A 260 3.36 2.22 -18.60
CA ARG A 260 3.74 2.51 -17.20
C ARG A 260 5.07 3.23 -17.19
N LEU A 261 5.07 4.48 -16.71
CA LEU A 261 6.34 5.17 -16.43
C LEU A 261 7.09 4.42 -15.33
N GLN A 262 8.38 4.23 -15.54
CA GLN A 262 9.28 3.60 -14.58
C GLN A 262 9.73 4.63 -13.53
N LEU A 263 9.87 4.23 -12.28
CA LEU A 263 10.35 5.14 -11.24
C LEU A 263 11.82 5.47 -11.51
N HIS A 264 12.16 6.75 -11.62
CA HIS A 264 13.53 7.18 -11.73
C HIS A 264 14.17 7.06 -10.35
N ARG A 265 15.20 6.21 -10.21
CA ARG A 265 15.86 5.95 -8.93
C ARG A 265 16.56 7.16 -8.34
N GLN A 266 16.89 8.16 -9.16
CA GLN A 266 17.65 9.36 -8.77
C GLN A 266 18.89 8.96 -7.96
N LEU A 267 19.72 8.12 -8.58
CA LEU A 267 20.96 7.67 -7.99
C LEU A 267 21.83 8.90 -7.73
N CYS A 268 22.15 9.15 -6.46
CA CYS A 268 23.05 10.21 -6.05
C CYS A 268 24.09 9.64 -5.08
N VAL A 269 25.34 10.06 -5.21
CA VAL A 269 26.41 9.69 -4.28
C VAL A 269 26.76 10.91 -3.44
N PHE A 270 26.74 10.73 -2.13
CA PHE A 270 27.08 11.77 -1.18
C PHE A 270 28.33 11.42 -0.39
N LYS A 271 29.13 12.43 -0.08
CA LYS A 271 30.18 12.35 0.93
C LYS A 271 29.64 12.90 2.26
N PRO A 272 29.89 12.23 3.41
CA PRO A 272 29.54 12.76 4.71
C PRO A 272 30.22 14.13 4.94
N SER A 273 29.43 15.16 5.28
CA SER A 273 30.00 16.44 5.71
C SER A 273 30.50 16.34 7.16
N PRO A 274 31.69 16.87 7.48
CA PRO A 274 32.19 16.96 8.85
C PRO A 274 31.33 17.89 9.74
N GLU A 275 30.53 18.77 9.15
CA GLU A 275 29.65 19.70 9.89
C GLU A 275 28.47 18.98 10.54
N ALA A 276 27.98 17.88 9.94
CA ALA A 276 26.90 17.08 10.51
C ALA A 276 27.27 16.41 11.85
N ALA A 277 28.57 16.25 12.15
CA ALA A 277 29.06 15.70 13.41
C ALA A 277 29.21 16.76 14.51
N ARG A 278 29.12 18.06 14.18
CA ARG A 278 29.23 19.16 15.14
C ARG A 278 27.85 19.52 15.65
N PHE A 279 27.54 19.02 16.85
CA PHE A 279 26.27 19.28 17.52
C PHE A 279 26.52 19.87 18.91
N GLU A 280 26.75 21.18 18.96
CA GLU A 280 26.89 21.93 20.20
C GLU A 280 25.60 22.69 20.46
N LEU A 281 24.84 22.25 21.47
CA LEU A 281 23.61 22.92 21.90
C LEU A 281 23.81 23.61 23.25
N PRO A 282 23.18 24.77 23.49
CA PRO A 282 23.17 25.43 24.78
C PRO A 282 22.55 24.54 25.88
N ASN A 283 23.02 24.68 27.13
CA ASN A 283 22.51 23.90 28.25
C ASN A 283 21.00 24.07 28.48
N ASP A 284 20.44 25.25 28.17
CA ASP A 284 19.01 25.54 28.31
C ASP A 284 18.13 24.65 27.42
N PHE A 285 18.66 24.11 26.32
CA PHE A 285 17.94 23.14 25.49
C PHE A 285 17.59 21.85 26.25
N TYR A 286 18.41 21.46 27.21
CA TYR A 286 18.19 20.24 28.01
C TYR A 286 17.21 20.47 29.17
N ASN A 287 16.82 21.73 29.43
CA ASN A 287 15.87 22.05 30.47
C ASN A 287 14.44 21.85 29.97
N LEU A 288 13.71 20.90 30.57
CA LEU A 288 12.31 20.68 30.23
C LEU A 288 11.44 21.89 30.59
N THR A 289 10.67 22.35 29.62
CA THR A 289 9.66 23.38 29.83
C THR A 289 8.39 22.78 30.46
N ALA A 290 7.63 23.61 31.19
CA ALA A 290 6.35 23.18 31.78
C ALA A 290 5.32 22.71 30.74
N GLU A 291 5.43 23.19 29.49
CA GLU A 291 4.57 22.78 28.38
C GLU A 291 4.91 21.39 27.86
N GLU A 292 6.20 21.04 27.78
CA GLU A 292 6.66 19.71 27.38
C GLU A 292 6.26 18.66 28.41
N ILE A 293 6.39 18.97 29.70
CA ILE A 293 5.95 18.08 30.79
C ILE A 293 4.45 17.79 30.70
N LYS A 294 3.62 18.81 30.45
CA LYS A 294 2.18 18.62 30.27
C LYS A 294 1.86 17.79 29.03
N ARG A 295 2.59 18.01 27.93
CA ARG A 295 2.44 17.26 26.67
C ARG A 295 2.82 15.79 26.86
N GLU A 296 3.93 15.52 27.55
CA GLU A 296 4.39 14.17 27.87
C GLU A 296 3.37 13.45 28.77
N GLN A 297 2.87 14.12 29.82
CA GLN A 297 1.84 13.55 30.68
C GLN A 297 0.58 13.17 29.88
N ARG A 298 0.14 14.05 28.98
CA ARG A 298 -0.99 13.78 28.09
C ARG A 298 -0.73 12.58 27.17
N LEU A 299 0.42 12.53 26.50
CA LEU A 299 0.79 11.41 25.64
C LEU A 299 0.85 10.09 26.41
N ARG A 300 1.35 10.13 27.65
CA ARG A 300 1.39 8.96 28.54
C ARG A 300 0.00 8.51 28.94
N THR A 301 -0.92 9.42 29.25
CA THR A 301 -2.33 9.11 29.51
C THR A 301 -2.99 8.48 28.28
N GLU A 302 -2.82 9.09 27.10
CA GLU A 302 -3.36 8.56 25.84
C GLU A 302 -2.79 7.17 25.50
N ALA A 303 -1.49 6.93 25.76
CA ALA A 303 -0.85 5.62 25.57
C ALA A 303 -1.41 4.56 26.51
N VAL A 304 -1.62 4.90 27.79
CA VAL A 304 -2.25 4.00 28.77
C VAL A 304 -3.70 3.70 28.38
N GLU A 305 -4.46 4.70 27.95
CA GLU A 305 -5.82 4.50 27.43
C GLU A 305 -5.82 3.58 26.20
N LYS A 306 -4.92 3.82 25.25
CA LYS A 306 -4.76 3.01 24.02
C LYS A 306 -4.36 1.56 24.35
N ALA A 307 -3.52 1.35 25.36
CA ALA A 307 -3.08 0.03 25.81
C ALA A 307 -4.14 -0.71 26.65
N SER A 308 -4.91 0.03 27.46
CA SER A 308 -5.97 -0.53 28.31
C SER A 308 -7.23 -0.92 27.52
N MET A 309 -7.42 -0.34 26.34
CA MET A 309 -8.56 -0.64 25.48
C MET A 309 -8.36 -1.97 24.74
N LEU A 310 -9.29 -2.90 24.96
CA LEU A 310 -9.31 -4.19 24.27
C LEU A 310 -9.48 -3.99 22.77
N ARG A 311 -8.40 -4.14 22.02
CA ARG A 311 -8.40 -4.10 20.56
C ARG A 311 -8.78 -5.46 20.00
N THR A 312 -9.84 -5.50 19.20
CA THR A 312 -10.19 -6.70 18.42
C THR A 312 -9.14 -6.96 17.35
N ARG A 313 -9.02 -8.21 16.89
CA ARG A 313 -8.12 -8.58 15.79
C ARG A 313 -8.32 -7.69 14.55
N ALA A 314 -9.58 -7.42 14.21
CA ALA A 314 -9.95 -6.55 13.10
C ALA A 314 -9.46 -5.10 13.25
N MET A 315 -9.43 -4.56 14.47
CA MET A 315 -8.89 -3.22 14.72
C MET A 315 -7.37 -3.16 14.52
N ARG A 316 -6.63 -4.21 14.92
CA ARG A 316 -5.17 -4.27 14.76
C ARG A 316 -4.78 -4.39 13.30
N GLU A 317 -5.41 -5.32 12.58
CA GLU A 317 -5.13 -5.56 11.16
C GLU A 317 -5.47 -4.33 10.30
N LYS A 318 -6.55 -3.62 10.63
CA LYS A 318 -6.90 -2.37 9.95
C LYS A 318 -5.90 -1.23 10.22
N GLU A 319 -5.35 -1.14 11.43
CA GLU A 319 -4.31 -0.14 11.77
C GLU A 319 -3.00 -0.46 11.06
N GLU A 320 -2.58 -1.73 11.06
CA GLU A 320 -1.39 -2.22 10.35
C GLU A 320 -1.50 -2.01 8.84
N GLN A 321 -2.65 -2.34 8.23
CA GLN A 321 -2.89 -2.03 6.82
C GLN A 321 -2.85 -0.53 6.52
N ARG A 322 -3.26 0.30 7.46
CA ARG A 322 -3.19 1.76 7.30
C ARG A 322 -1.73 2.25 7.38
N GLU A 323 -0.93 1.69 8.26
CA GLU A 323 0.50 1.98 8.38
C GLU A 323 1.27 1.51 7.14
N MET A 324 1.02 0.30 6.66
CA MET A 324 1.63 -0.24 5.43
C MET A 324 1.26 0.56 4.17
N ARG A 325 0.11 1.24 4.17
CA ARG A 325 -0.36 2.10 3.06
C ARG A 325 -0.05 3.58 3.28
N LYS A 326 0.61 3.93 4.39
CA LYS A 326 0.89 5.33 4.75
C LYS A 326 1.85 5.99 3.76
N TYR A 327 2.79 5.21 3.23
CA TYR A 327 3.83 5.70 2.34
C TYR A 327 3.82 4.92 1.03
N ASN A 328 3.91 5.64 -0.10
CA ASN A 328 3.98 5.04 -1.43
C ASN A 328 5.42 4.90 -1.93
N TYR A 329 6.33 5.72 -1.41
CA TYR A 329 7.72 5.78 -1.79
C TYR A 329 8.59 5.73 -0.54
N THR A 330 9.83 5.27 -0.71
CA THR A 330 10.85 5.28 0.32
C THR A 330 12.19 5.76 -0.24
N LEU A 331 12.95 6.46 0.60
CA LEU A 331 14.30 6.90 0.31
C LEU A 331 15.30 5.98 1.02
N ILE A 332 16.14 5.29 0.27
CA ILE A 332 17.13 4.39 0.85
C ILE A 332 18.51 4.98 0.61
N ARG A 333 19.30 5.06 1.68
CA ARG A 333 20.71 5.42 1.64
C ARG A 333 21.54 4.20 2.03
N VAL A 334 22.55 3.87 1.24
CA VAL A 334 23.49 2.78 1.51
C VAL A 334 24.86 3.38 1.76
N ARG A 335 25.40 3.14 2.95
CA ARG A 335 26.74 3.53 3.35
C ARG A 335 27.73 2.48 2.93
N PHE A 336 28.75 2.89 2.19
CA PHE A 336 29.86 2.06 1.78
C PHE A 336 30.99 2.08 2.82
N PRO A 337 31.87 1.06 2.83
CA PRO A 337 33.01 1.00 3.77
C PRO A 337 33.98 2.18 3.66
N ASP A 338 34.09 2.78 2.48
CA ASP A 338 34.88 3.99 2.20
C ASP A 338 34.21 5.29 2.70
N GLY A 339 32.99 5.19 3.25
CA GLY A 339 32.25 6.28 3.86
C GLY A 339 31.27 6.98 2.91
N TYR A 340 31.25 6.68 1.61
CA TYR A 340 30.26 7.28 0.71
C TYR A 340 28.85 6.76 0.97
N LEU A 341 27.86 7.59 0.65
CA LEU A 341 26.45 7.29 0.78
C LEU A 341 25.79 7.28 -0.60
N LEU A 342 25.31 6.12 -1.03
CA LEU A 342 24.49 5.98 -2.24
C LEU A 342 23.03 6.16 -1.87
N GLN A 343 22.38 7.17 -2.44
CA GLN A 343 20.97 7.44 -2.26
C GLN A 343 20.17 6.96 -3.48
N GLY A 344 19.02 6.34 -3.22
CA GLY A 344 18.04 5.99 -4.24
C GLY A 344 16.60 6.10 -3.75
N THR A 345 15.69 6.40 -4.67
CA THR A 345 14.24 6.45 -4.43
C THR A 345 13.56 5.18 -4.94
N PHE A 346 12.74 4.57 -4.09
CA PHE A 346 12.08 3.29 -4.35
C PHE A 346 10.58 3.38 -4.05
N TYR A 347 9.79 2.45 -4.58
CA TYR A 347 8.42 2.27 -4.12
C TYR A 347 8.43 1.55 -2.78
N ALA A 348 7.54 1.92 -1.85
CA ALA A 348 7.47 1.29 -0.54
C ALA A 348 7.12 -0.23 -0.59
N ARG A 349 6.58 -0.71 -1.72
CA ARG A 349 6.18 -2.11 -1.94
C ARG A 349 7.12 -2.89 -2.85
N GLU A 350 8.24 -2.30 -3.24
CA GLU A 350 9.25 -3.04 -4.00
C GLU A 350 9.97 -4.06 -3.12
N PRO A 351 10.39 -5.20 -3.69
CA PRO A 351 11.15 -6.19 -2.97
C PRO A 351 12.58 -5.71 -2.73
N VAL A 352 13.18 -6.20 -1.65
CA VAL A 352 14.57 -5.88 -1.28
C VAL A 352 15.58 -6.34 -2.34
N SER A 353 15.28 -7.36 -3.15
CA SER A 353 16.09 -7.80 -4.29
C SER A 353 16.41 -6.68 -5.29
N VAL A 354 15.47 -5.74 -5.49
CA VAL A 354 15.67 -4.57 -6.36
C VAL A 354 16.75 -3.64 -5.80
N LEU A 355 16.84 -3.51 -4.47
CA LEU A 355 17.90 -2.75 -3.84
C LEU A 355 19.27 -3.44 -3.99
N TYR A 356 19.34 -4.75 -3.82
CA TYR A 356 20.57 -5.50 -4.06
C TYR A 356 21.05 -5.33 -5.51
N ASN A 357 20.16 -5.42 -6.49
CA ASN A 357 20.50 -5.18 -7.90
C ASN A 357 20.95 -3.73 -8.12
N PHE A 358 20.27 -2.76 -7.54
CA PHE A 358 20.65 -1.34 -7.62
C PHE A 358 22.06 -1.08 -7.05
N VAL A 359 22.40 -1.70 -5.93
CA VAL A 359 23.74 -1.59 -5.34
C VAL A 359 24.77 -2.33 -6.21
N ARG A 360 24.46 -3.53 -6.71
CA ARG A 360 25.32 -4.27 -7.66
C ARG A 360 25.63 -3.46 -8.91
N GLU A 361 24.66 -2.73 -9.45
CA GLU A 361 24.86 -1.88 -10.63
C GLU A 361 25.77 -0.67 -10.36
N ALA A 362 25.83 -0.19 -9.11
CA ALA A 362 26.68 0.92 -8.69
C ALA A 362 28.12 0.50 -8.35
N LEU A 363 28.32 -0.79 -8.02
CA LEU A 363 29.63 -1.38 -7.73
C LEU A 363 30.48 -1.51 -9.00
N ARG A 364 31.80 -1.45 -8.84
CA ARG A 364 32.75 -1.77 -9.91
C ARG A 364 32.80 -3.27 -10.20
N ASP A 365 32.85 -4.05 -9.12
CA ASP A 365 32.94 -5.51 -9.15
C ASP A 365 31.59 -6.14 -8.79
N ASN A 366 30.75 -6.34 -9.80
CA ASN A 366 29.37 -6.80 -9.62
C ASN A 366 29.25 -8.26 -9.12
N TRP A 367 30.37 -8.99 -9.12
CA TRP A 367 30.43 -10.42 -8.77
C TRP A 367 30.67 -10.65 -7.27
N LEU A 368 31.14 -9.66 -6.52
CA LEU A 368 31.40 -9.84 -5.09
C LEU A 368 30.10 -10.00 -4.29
N PRO A 369 29.98 -11.04 -3.45
CA PRO A 369 28.92 -11.13 -2.46
C PRO A 369 29.05 -10.03 -1.40
N PHE A 370 27.94 -9.35 -1.12
CA PHE A 370 27.85 -8.37 -0.04
C PHE A 370 26.51 -8.53 0.69
N GLU A 371 26.49 -8.07 1.93
CA GLU A 371 25.32 -8.03 2.79
C GLU A 371 24.94 -6.58 3.07
N LEU A 372 23.63 -6.33 3.17
CA LEU A 372 23.11 -5.03 3.60
C LEU A 372 22.63 -5.12 5.05
N LEU A 373 23.23 -4.30 5.90
CA LEU A 373 22.93 -4.20 7.32
C LEU A 373 21.93 -3.07 7.55
N GLY A 374 20.79 -3.41 8.17
CA GLY A 374 19.75 -2.50 8.63
C GLY A 374 20.20 -1.59 9.78
N PRO A 375 19.36 -0.59 10.14
CA PRO A 375 19.58 0.21 11.33
C PRO A 375 19.66 -0.69 12.57
N GLY A 376 20.80 -0.71 13.25
CA GLY A 376 21.06 -1.59 14.39
C GLY A 376 21.84 -2.88 14.05
N GLY A 377 22.34 -3.03 12.82
CA GLY A 377 23.21 -4.15 12.43
C GLY A 377 22.48 -5.45 12.08
N LEU A 378 21.15 -5.40 11.94
CA LEU A 378 20.35 -6.54 11.50
C LEU A 378 20.58 -6.81 10.01
N LYS A 379 20.98 -8.03 9.67
CA LYS A 379 21.15 -8.45 8.27
C LYS A 379 19.80 -8.52 7.56
N LEU A 380 19.74 -8.01 6.34
CA LEU A 380 18.60 -8.16 5.44
C LEU A 380 18.67 -9.53 4.74
N THR A 381 18.11 -10.56 5.38
CA THR A 381 18.16 -11.95 4.90
C THR A 381 17.15 -12.26 3.80
N ASP A 382 15.95 -11.67 3.88
CA ASP A 382 14.85 -11.99 2.97
C ASP A 382 14.75 -10.98 1.82
N GLU A 383 15.28 -11.34 0.67
CA GLU A 383 15.29 -10.47 -0.52
C GLU A 383 13.90 -10.27 -1.16
N ASN A 384 12.94 -11.17 -0.87
CA ASN A 384 11.61 -11.13 -1.46
C ASN A 384 10.61 -10.25 -0.68
N LEU A 385 10.95 -9.84 0.54
CA LEU A 385 10.09 -8.98 1.35
C LEU A 385 10.06 -7.56 0.80
N ALA A 386 8.94 -6.88 0.99
CA ALA A 386 8.79 -5.49 0.57
C ALA A 386 9.42 -4.52 1.58
N PHE A 387 9.89 -3.35 1.11
CA PHE A 387 10.51 -2.36 2.00
C PHE A 387 9.62 -1.91 3.17
N ASN A 388 8.31 -1.79 2.97
CA ASN A 388 7.35 -1.45 4.03
C ASN A 388 7.19 -2.56 5.08
N GLU A 389 7.35 -3.82 4.69
CA GLU A 389 7.32 -4.97 5.60
C GLU A 389 8.62 -5.07 6.41
N CYS A 390 9.75 -4.71 5.80
CA CYS A 390 11.04 -4.62 6.48
C CYS A 390 11.20 -3.36 7.35
N GLY A 391 10.20 -2.47 7.40
CA GLY A 391 10.28 -1.21 8.15
C GLY A 391 11.26 -0.19 7.55
N LEU A 392 11.67 -0.35 6.29
CA LEU A 392 12.61 0.52 5.59
C LEU A 392 11.94 1.76 4.99
N VAL A 393 10.94 2.32 5.67
CA VAL A 393 10.05 3.37 5.18
C VAL A 393 9.77 4.39 6.30
N PRO A 394 9.70 5.72 6.02
CA PRO A 394 9.80 6.38 4.72
C PRO A 394 11.23 6.66 4.25
N SER A 395 12.21 6.48 5.15
CA SER A 395 13.63 6.61 4.84
C SER A 395 14.42 5.62 5.67
N ALA A 396 15.42 4.99 5.08
CA ALA A 396 16.32 4.07 5.77
C ALA A 396 17.77 4.30 5.38
N LEU A 397 18.67 4.13 6.37
CA LEU A 397 20.11 4.10 6.16
C LEU A 397 20.59 2.67 6.41
N LEU A 398 21.21 2.09 5.40
CA LEU A 398 21.78 0.75 5.41
C LEU A 398 23.29 0.85 5.31
N THR A 399 24.01 -0.13 5.84
CA THR A 399 25.46 -0.22 5.71
C THR A 399 25.81 -1.46 4.90
N LEU A 400 26.60 -1.27 3.84
CA LEU A 400 27.14 -2.37 3.05
C LEU A 400 28.31 -2.99 3.81
N ALA A 401 28.26 -4.31 3.98
CA ALA A 401 29.35 -5.11 4.51
C ALA A 401 29.71 -6.19 3.51
N TRP A 402 31.01 -6.36 3.26
CA TRP A 402 31.52 -7.46 2.44
C TRP A 402 31.57 -8.74 3.25
N ASP A 403 31.41 -9.88 2.58
CA ASP A 403 31.62 -11.18 3.23
C ASP A 403 33.11 -11.31 3.61
N ALA A 404 33.37 -11.51 4.90
CA ALA A 404 34.71 -11.58 5.46
C ALA A 404 35.55 -12.74 4.88
N ALA A 405 34.90 -13.84 4.47
CA ALA A 405 35.59 -14.97 3.85
C ALA A 405 36.11 -14.60 2.45
N VAL A 406 35.27 -13.95 1.65
CA VAL A 406 35.61 -13.50 0.29
C VAL A 406 36.70 -12.42 0.34
N MET A 407 36.60 -11.48 1.28
CA MET A 407 37.63 -10.46 1.47
C MET A 407 38.99 -11.05 1.84
N SER A 408 39.01 -12.07 2.71
CA SER A 408 40.24 -12.77 3.10
C SER A 408 40.90 -13.50 1.92
N ASP A 409 40.11 -14.12 1.04
CA ASP A 409 40.61 -14.81 -0.15
C ASP A 409 41.18 -13.83 -1.20
N ILE A 410 40.55 -12.66 -1.36
CA ILE A 410 41.03 -11.61 -2.26
C ILE A 410 42.34 -11.00 -1.74
N GLU A 411 42.43 -10.73 -0.44
CA GLU A 411 43.67 -10.25 0.21
C GLU A 411 44.80 -11.29 0.08
N ALA A 412 44.48 -12.58 0.24
CA ALA A 412 45.43 -13.67 0.04
C ALA A 412 45.90 -13.82 -1.43
N SER A 413 45.07 -13.40 -2.39
CA SER A 413 45.40 -13.42 -3.82
C SER A 413 46.31 -12.27 -4.28
N GLY A 414 46.60 -11.29 -3.41
CA GLY A 414 47.51 -10.18 -3.72
C GLY A 414 46.96 -9.14 -4.70
N GLN A 415 45.64 -9.14 -4.95
CA GLN A 415 45.00 -8.08 -5.75
C GLN A 415 44.94 -6.78 -4.94
N GLU A 416 45.52 -5.70 -5.46
CA GLU A 416 45.33 -4.36 -4.90
C GLU A 416 43.85 -3.97 -5.00
N GLN A 417 43.21 -3.81 -3.85
CA GLN A 417 41.82 -3.35 -3.81
C GLN A 417 41.75 -1.91 -4.34
N PRO A 418 40.80 -1.60 -5.24
CA PRO A 418 40.60 -0.23 -5.66
C PRO A 418 40.22 0.65 -4.46
N ALA A 419 40.69 1.91 -4.48
CA ALA A 419 40.48 2.87 -3.39
C ALA A 419 39.00 3.14 -3.05
N SER A 420 38.07 2.82 -3.96
CA SER A 420 36.63 2.83 -3.71
C SER A 420 35.96 1.67 -4.47
N PRO A 421 34.98 0.98 -3.86
CA PRO A 421 34.18 -0.05 -4.50
C PRO A 421 33.16 0.49 -5.51
N LEU A 422 32.92 1.80 -5.55
CA LEU A 422 31.98 2.44 -6.47
C LEU A 422 32.60 2.65 -7.86
N LYS A 423 31.75 2.66 -8.88
CA LYS A 423 32.12 3.01 -10.25
C LYS A 423 32.69 4.43 -10.36
N PRO A 424 33.76 4.66 -11.15
CA PRO A 424 34.40 5.96 -11.26
C PRO A 424 33.49 7.04 -11.83
N GLU A 425 32.50 6.68 -12.68
CA GLU A 425 31.52 7.62 -13.23
C GLU A 425 30.59 8.19 -12.15
N LEU A 426 30.35 7.43 -11.09
CA LEU A 426 29.54 7.87 -9.95
C LEU A 426 30.35 8.76 -9.00
N LEU A 427 31.65 8.48 -8.87
CA LEU A 427 32.56 9.24 -8.02
C LEU A 427 32.82 10.66 -8.55
N SER A 428 32.72 10.88 -9.87
CA SER A 428 32.87 12.22 -10.47
C SER A 428 31.68 13.15 -10.21
N HIS A 429 30.51 12.60 -9.84
CA HIS A 429 29.29 13.35 -9.57
C HIS A 429 28.93 13.43 -8.07
N VAL A 430 29.92 13.20 -7.20
CA VAL A 430 29.70 13.20 -5.74
C VAL A 430 29.29 14.58 -5.26
N GLN A 431 28.24 14.61 -4.45
CA GLN A 431 27.76 15.81 -3.77
C GLN A 431 28.17 15.77 -2.28
N THR A 432 28.34 16.93 -1.66
CA THR A 432 28.53 16.99 -0.20
C THR A 432 27.16 17.01 0.45
N LEU A 433 26.94 16.12 1.42
CA LEU A 433 25.69 16.11 2.18
C LEU A 433 25.67 17.36 3.08
N SER A 434 24.87 18.37 2.73
CA SER A 434 24.69 19.58 3.53
C SER A 434 23.82 19.35 4.76
#